data_AF-A0A165QF39-F1
#
_entry.id   AF-A0A165QF39-F1
#
_cell.length_a   1.000
_cell.length_b   1.000
_cell.length_c   1.000
_cell.angle_alpha   90.00
_cell.angle_beta   90.00
_cell.angle_gamma   90.00
#
_symmetry.space_group_name_H-M   'P 1'
#
loop_
_entity.id
_entity.type
_entity.pdbx_description
1 polymer ?
#
loop_
_entity_poly.entity_id
_entity_poly.type
_entity_poly.pdbx_seq_one_letter_code
_entity_poly.pdbx_strand_id
1 'polypeptide(L)' 'MAQVSVKNIQPMTDLVLNQTVQVRIRANVWVMGIIIGFLECINRITGMAYQVEYSTPMGTARSYFGPDDIRLP' A
#
# COMPACT_ATOMS: atom_id res chain seq x y z
N MET A 1 -9.31 -7.46 26.09
CA MET A 1 -8.13 -7.05 25.30
C MET A 1 -8.38 -7.55 23.89
N ALA A 2 -8.80 -6.68 22.97
CA ALA A 2 -9.18 -7.11 21.61
C ALA A 2 -7.90 -7.35 20.80
N GLN A 3 -7.69 -8.62 20.43
CA GLN A 3 -6.59 -9.05 19.58
C GLN A 3 -6.81 -8.43 18.20
N VAL A 4 -6.03 -7.40 17.87
CA VAL A 4 -5.98 -6.83 16.52
C VAL A 4 -5.41 -7.93 15.62
N SER A 5 -6.30 -8.64 14.95
CA SER A 5 -5.93 -9.66 13.96
C SER A 5 -5.25 -8.93 12.82
N VAL A 6 -3.92 -8.89 12.85
CA VAL A 6 -3.11 -8.47 11.71
C VAL A 6 -3.34 -9.53 10.64
N LYS A 7 -4.38 -9.33 9.84
CA LYS A 7 -4.73 -10.18 8.72
C LYS A 7 -3.46 -10.26 7.86
N ASN A 8 -2.94 -11.46 7.66
CA ASN A 8 -1.78 -11.67 6.79
C ASN A 8 -2.26 -11.35 5.37
N ILE A 9 -2.04 -10.12 4.91
CA ILE A 9 -2.53 -9.63 3.61
C ILE A 9 -1.80 -10.43 2.56
N GLN A 10 -2.53 -11.24 1.80
CA GLN A 10 -1.94 -11.95 0.66
C GLN A 10 -1.82 -10.95 -0.49
N PRO A 11 -0.60 -10.50 -0.82
CA PRO A 11 -0.39 -9.35 -1.70
C PRO A 11 -1.07 -9.50 -3.08
N MET A 12 -1.12 -10.71 -3.62
CA MET A 12 -1.71 -10.97 -4.94
C MET A 12 -3.24 -11.14 -4.95
N THR A 13 -3.88 -11.35 -3.79
CA THR A 13 -5.29 -11.74 -3.73
C THR A 13 -6.17 -10.72 -3.03
N ASP A 14 -5.60 -9.94 -2.10
CA ASP A 14 -6.37 -9.05 -1.22
C ASP A 14 -6.22 -7.55 -1.58
N LEU A 15 -5.24 -7.22 -2.44
CA LEU A 15 -4.98 -5.86 -2.92
C LEU A 15 -5.40 -5.75 -4.40
N VAL A 16 -6.53 -5.09 -4.64
CA VAL A 16 -7.18 -4.93 -5.95
C VAL A 16 -6.95 -3.52 -6.51
N LEU A 17 -6.89 -3.39 -7.82
CA LEU A 17 -6.93 -2.09 -8.50
C LEU A 17 -8.15 -1.28 -8.08
N ASN A 18 -7.98 0.03 -7.91
CA ASN A 18 -8.96 0.99 -7.41
C ASN A 18 -9.41 0.76 -5.95
N GLN A 19 -8.73 -0.09 -5.20
CA GLN A 19 -8.99 -0.29 -3.78
C GLN A 19 -8.41 0.85 -2.95
N THR A 20 -9.19 1.32 -1.98
CA THR A 20 -8.71 2.27 -0.98
C THR A 20 -7.88 1.55 0.08
N VAL A 21 -6.66 2.02 0.31
CA VAL A 21 -5.71 1.50 1.28
C VAL A 21 -5.10 2.63 2.09
N GLN A 22 -4.48 2.30 3.21
CA GLN A 22 -3.65 3.23 3.96
C GLN A 22 -2.18 2.91 3.69
N VAL A 23 -1.40 3.93 3.34
CA VAL A 23 0.02 3.79 3.01
C VAL A 23 0.89 4.61 3.95
N ARG A 24 2.08 4.09 4.27
CA ARG A 24 3.04 4.75 5.13
C ARG A 24 3.98 5.63 4.31
N ILE A 25 3.85 6.95 4.46
CA ILE A 25 4.77 7.90 3.80
C ILE A 25 6.07 8.06 4.59
N ARG A 26 7.12 8.62 3.95
CA ARG A 26 8.46 8.83 4.55
C ARG A 26 8.44 9.57 5.90
N ALA A 27 7.40 10.34 6.19
CA ALA A 27 7.20 11.01 7.49
C ALA A 27 6.70 10.07 8.61
N ASN A 28 6.66 8.75 8.38
CA ASN A 28 6.08 7.76 9.30
C ASN A 28 4.58 7.97 9.58
N VAL A 29 3.87 8.63 8.67
CA VAL A 29 2.43 8.90 8.77
C VAL A 29 1.69 7.95 7.83
N TRP A 30 0.54 7.46 8.28
CA TRP A 30 -0.38 6.68 7.45
C TRP A 30 -1.39 7.61 6.78
N VAL A 31 -1.44 7.57 5.46
CA VAL A 31 -2.37 8.37 4.65
C VAL A 31 -3.24 7.46 3.80
N MET A 32 -4.47 7.88 3.53
CA MET A 32 -5.33 7.14 2.61
C MET A 32 -4.88 7.36 1.16
N GLY A 33 -4.88 6.29 0.39
CA GLY A 33 -4.64 6.30 -1.03
C GLY A 33 -5.43 5.21 -1.74
N ILE A 34 -5.35 5.21 -3.07
CA ILE A 34 -6.02 4.26 -3.95
C ILE A 34 -4.94 3.53 -4.74
N ILE A 35 -5.02 2.19 -4.78
CA ILE A 35 -4.13 1.39 -5.62
C ILE A 35 -4.50 1.64 -7.08
N ILE A 36 -3.57 2.19 -7.85
CA ILE A 36 -3.75 2.46 -9.27
C ILE A 36 -2.96 1.51 -10.17
N GLY A 37 -2.11 0.67 -9.57
CA GLY A 37 -1.35 -0.34 -10.28
C GLY A 37 -0.48 -1.17 -9.33
N PHE A 38 0.09 -2.24 -9.86
CA PHE A 38 1.09 -3.05 -9.18
C PHE A 38 2.24 -3.31 -10.15
N LEU A 39 3.47 -3.32 -9.62
CA LEU A 39 4.65 -3.68 -10.35
C LEU A 39 5.15 -5.01 -9.79
N GLU A 40 5.04 -6.07 -10.60
CA GLU A 40 5.72 -7.32 -10.32
C GLU A 40 7.20 -7.15 -10.65
N CYS A 41 8.02 -6.85 -9.64
CA CYS A 41 9.46 -6.88 -9.80
C CYS A 41 9.89 -8.34 -9.98
N ILE A 42 10.35 -8.69 -11.19
CA ILE A 42 10.77 -10.03 -11.61
C ILE A 42 11.99 -10.55 -10.81
N ASN A 43 12.68 -9.68 -10.07
CA ASN A 43 13.84 -10.08 -9.28
C ASN A 43 13.47 -10.52 -7.87
N ARG A 44 13.90 -11.74 -7.53
CA ARG A 44 13.76 -12.49 -6.27
C ARG A 44 14.17 -11.73 -4.98
N ILE A 45 14.65 -10.49 -5.10
CA ILE A 45 15.21 -9.66 -4.03
C ILE A 45 14.35 -8.41 -3.79
N THR A 46 13.63 -7.91 -4.80
CA THR A 46 13.01 -6.57 -4.72
C THR A 46 11.58 -6.55 -4.18
N GLY A 47 10.91 -7.70 -4.12
CA GLY A 47 9.53 -7.82 -3.61
C GLY A 47 8.48 -7.16 -4.52
N MET A 48 7.20 -7.37 -4.21
CA MET A 48 6.09 -6.73 -4.92
C MET A 48 5.95 -5.26 -4.50
N ALA A 49 5.69 -4.36 -5.45
CA ALA A 49 5.43 -2.96 -5.17
C ALA A 49 4.08 -2.52 -5.73
N TYR A 50 3.29 -1.81 -4.94
CA TYR A 50 2.00 -1.25 -5.35
C TYR A 50 2.15 0.22 -5.65
N GLN A 51 1.65 0.63 -6.80
CA GLN A 51 1.51 2.02 -7.14
C GLN A 51 0.23 2.55 -6.48
N VAL A 52 0.40 3.47 -5.54
CA VAL A 52 -0.71 4.08 -4.81
C VAL A 52 -0.73 5.58 -5.09
N GLU A 53 -1.91 6.08 -5.45
CA GLU A 53 -2.21 7.50 -5.49
C GLU A 53 -2.78 7.93 -4.13
N TYR A 54 -2.14 8.88 -3.47
CA TYR A 54 -2.54 9.35 -2.14
C TYR A 54 -2.61 10.87 -2.10
N SER A 55 -3.48 11.40 -1.25
CA SER A 55 -3.66 12.83 -1.07
C SER A 55 -2.66 13.36 -0.04
N THR A 56 -1.92 14.39 -0.41
CA THR A 56 -1.05 15.16 0.49
C THR A 56 -1.56 16.60 0.60
N PRO A 57 -1.14 17.37 1.62
CA PRO A 57 -1.46 18.79 1.72
C PRO A 57 -1.03 19.62 0.50
N MET A 58 -0.11 19.11 -0.32
CA MET A 58 0.40 19.78 -1.53
C MET A 58 -0.29 19.30 -2.81
N GLY A 59 -1.25 18.36 -2.72
CA GLY A 59 -1.96 17.77 -3.85
C GLY A 59 -1.88 16.24 -3.88
N THR A 60 -2.39 15.64 -4.96
CA THR A 60 -2.30 14.20 -5.19
C THR A 60 -0.89 13.80 -5.59
N ALA A 61 -0.35 12.78 -4.92
CA ALA A 61 0.96 12.22 -5.20
C ALA A 61 0.83 10.74 -5.54
N ARG A 62 1.74 10.23 -6.37
CA ARG A 62 1.82 8.82 -6.74
C ARG A 62 3.17 8.26 -6.32
N SER A 63 3.16 7.11 -5.66
CA SER A 63 4.40 6.44 -5.29
C SER A 63 4.23 4.93 -5.20
N TYR A 64 5.36 4.22 -5.14
CA TYR A 64 5.40 2.78 -5.00
C TYR A 64 5.63 2.41 -3.54
N PHE A 65 4.81 1.50 -3.02
CA PHE A 65 4.86 1.03 -1.64
C PHE A 65 5.02 -0.49 -1.62
N GLY A 66 5.84 -1.00 -0.71
CA GLY A 66 5.93 -2.43 -0.46
C GLY A 66 4.70 -2.92 0.32
N PRO A 67 4.45 -4.23 0.37
CA PRO A 67 3.31 -4.79 1.12
C PRO A 67 3.36 -4.48 2.62
N ASP A 68 4.55 -4.25 3.19
CA ASP A 68 4.74 -3.89 4.61
C ASP A 68 4.29 -2.44 4.91
N ASP A 69 4.33 -1.56 3.91
CA ASP A 69 3.96 -0.15 4.01
C ASP A 69 2.52 0.11 3.57
N ILE A 70 1.72 -0.94 3.37
CA ILE A 70 0.33 -0.87 2.94
C ILE A 70 -0.53 -1.66 3.92
N ARG A 71 -1.65 -1.08 4.32
CA ARG A 71 -2.66 -1.77 5.11
C ARG A 71 -4.06 -1.46 4.61
N LEU A 72 -4.95 -2.41 4.85
CA LEU A 72 -6.38 -2.19 4.66
C LEU A 72 -6.91 -1.21 5.72
N PRO A 73 -7.91 -0.38 5.39
CA PRO A 73 -8.53 0.52 6.34
C PRO A 73 -9.28 -0.20 7.46
#